data_AF-A0A2E5NMT0-F1
#
_entry.id   AF-A0A2E5NMT0-F1
#
_cell.length_a   1.000
_cell.length_b   1.000
_cell.length_c   1.000
_cell.angle_alpha   90.00
_cell.angle_beta   90.00
_cell.angle_gamma   90.00
#
_symmetry.space_group_name_H-M   'P 1'
#
loop_
_entity.id
_entity.type
_entity.pdbx_description
1 polymer ?
#
loop_
_entity_poly.entity_id
_entity_poly.type
_entity_poly.pdbx_seq_one_letter_code
_entity_poly.pdbx_strand_id
1 'polypeptide(L)'
;MKNKKSFWLTCLLVGVISLSAMAPEKFLIAQTREEGPWWPSPHGVQDQAGASNYVTPQKILAALQIPVTGQTYELGHMYEPSMPLYGPRPYFLQVIPPLPPTSGEGGISNSEYFSGFIGQMGTQFDGLAHQGGNVQMGDGSFQSVFYNGFSVNDLFGKNRGLGGVEALGVEQMKPFITRGILIDIAGYKGVEALPAAYEVTLEDMRGALARQGMNSNDIEQGDAVFFNYGWSINWDNPSKYNDSYIGVGENEGSPGIYADIVRVLIERKISLVGADSCCVEVRPRPGVENVHRMLFLRDGIPMLENMELRGLAADEVYEFLFIGLPERIKGATGSPMRPIAIR
;
A
#
# COMPACT_ATOMS: atom_id res chain seq x y z
N MET A 1 -41.40 -78.96 -51.58
CA MET A 1 -39.99 -79.38 -51.53
C MET A 1 -39.21 -78.71 -52.65
N LYS A 2 -38.55 -77.57 -52.37
CA LYS A 2 -37.47 -76.94 -53.16
C LYS A 2 -37.10 -75.59 -52.52
N ASN A 3 -35.80 -75.41 -52.31
CA ASN A 3 -35.00 -74.16 -52.24
C ASN A 3 -35.46 -72.98 -51.37
N LYS A 4 -34.65 -72.65 -50.36
CA LYS A 4 -34.25 -71.25 -50.10
C LYS A 4 -32.74 -71.15 -49.86
N LYS A 5 -32.17 -70.14 -50.50
CA LYS A 5 -30.75 -69.79 -50.60
C LYS A 5 -30.39 -68.70 -49.57
N SER A 6 -29.15 -68.78 -49.10
CA SER A 6 -28.16 -67.68 -48.91
C SER A 6 -28.26 -66.68 -47.75
N PHE A 7 -27.04 -66.22 -47.43
CA PHE A 7 -26.59 -65.03 -46.70
C PHE A 7 -26.66 -65.06 -45.16
N TRP A 8 -25.52 -65.44 -44.56
CA TRP A 8 -25.13 -64.96 -43.23
C TRP A 8 -24.26 -63.73 -43.39
N LEU A 9 -24.70 -62.66 -42.74
CA LEU A 9 -24.21 -61.29 -42.84
C LEU A 9 -23.01 -61.10 -41.90
N THR A 10 -21.94 -60.52 -42.43
CA THR A 10 -20.74 -60.08 -41.72
C THR A 10 -21.07 -58.88 -40.83
N CYS A 11 -20.92 -59.01 -39.52
CA CYS A 11 -20.91 -57.88 -38.58
C CYS A 11 -19.66 -57.97 -37.70
N LEU A 12 -18.57 -57.36 -38.17
CA LEU A 12 -17.40 -57.05 -37.36
C LEU A 12 -17.51 -55.58 -36.96
N LEU A 13 -17.85 -55.35 -35.69
CA LEU A 13 -17.82 -54.03 -35.06
C LEU A 13 -16.39 -53.48 -35.12
N VAL A 14 -16.20 -52.37 -35.84
CA VAL A 14 -15.04 -51.50 -35.64
C VAL A 14 -15.33 -50.66 -34.41
N GLY A 15 -14.73 -51.03 -33.28
CA GLY A 15 -14.73 -50.19 -32.09
C GLY A 15 -13.90 -48.94 -32.35
N VAL A 16 -14.56 -47.82 -32.60
CA VAL A 16 -13.93 -46.49 -32.56
C VAL A 16 -13.61 -46.21 -31.10
N ILE A 17 -12.33 -46.33 -30.72
CA ILE A 17 -11.84 -45.80 -29.44
C ILE A 17 -11.82 -44.28 -29.61
N SER A 18 -12.91 -43.63 -29.20
CA SER A 18 -12.92 -42.21 -28.91
C SER A 18 -12.00 -41.97 -27.71
N LEU A 19 -10.74 -41.61 -27.96
CA LEU A 19 -9.91 -40.96 -26.94
C LEU A 19 -10.48 -39.57 -26.72
N SER A 20 -11.45 -39.46 -25.81
CA SER A 20 -11.71 -38.21 -25.12
C SER A 20 -10.45 -37.88 -24.34
N ALA A 21 -9.64 -36.97 -24.85
CA ALA A 21 -8.60 -36.33 -24.06
C ALA A 21 -9.32 -35.55 -22.95
N MET A 22 -9.53 -36.19 -21.80
CA MET A 22 -9.88 -35.46 -20.59
C MET A 22 -8.66 -34.59 -20.28
N ALA A 23 -8.85 -33.27 -20.42
CA ALA A 23 -7.91 -32.33 -19.83
C ALA A 23 -7.72 -32.73 -18.36
N PRO A 24 -6.50 -32.71 -17.82
CA PRO A 24 -6.32 -33.00 -16.41
C PRO A 24 -7.19 -32.03 -15.61
N GLU A 25 -8.17 -32.56 -14.89
CA GLU A 25 -8.82 -31.82 -13.82
C GLU A 25 -7.69 -31.35 -12.92
N LYS A 26 -7.46 -30.04 -12.87
CA LYS A 26 -6.63 -29.46 -11.82
C LYS A 26 -7.34 -29.84 -10.53
N PHE A 27 -6.83 -30.85 -9.83
CA PHE A 27 -7.17 -31.06 -8.43
C PHE A 27 -6.96 -29.72 -7.75
N LEU A 28 -8.06 -29.10 -7.33
CA LEU A 28 -8.02 -27.90 -6.49
C LEU A 28 -7.38 -28.36 -5.19
N ILE A 29 -6.06 -28.20 -5.08
CA ILE A 29 -5.36 -28.32 -3.79
C ILE A 29 -6.06 -27.32 -2.88
N ALA A 30 -6.59 -27.80 -1.76
CA ALA A 30 -7.31 -26.97 -0.80
C ALA A 30 -6.37 -25.85 -0.35
N GLN A 31 -6.77 -24.60 -0.60
CA GLN A 31 -6.01 -23.45 -0.12
C GLN A 31 -6.15 -23.41 1.41
N THR A 32 -5.03 -23.44 2.13
CA THR A 32 -4.95 -23.25 3.59
C THR A 32 -4.04 -22.06 3.88
N ARG A 33 -3.87 -21.65 5.15
CA ARG A 33 -2.86 -20.63 5.49
C ARG A 33 -1.44 -21.10 5.15
N GLU A 34 -1.21 -22.41 5.18
CA GLU A 34 0.09 -23.04 4.89
C GLU A 34 0.34 -23.21 3.39
N GLU A 35 -0.72 -23.33 2.58
CA GLU A 35 -0.63 -23.54 1.13
C GLU A 35 -1.67 -22.67 0.40
N GLY A 36 -1.23 -21.55 -0.15
CA GLY A 36 -2.09 -20.58 -0.83
C GLY A 36 -1.78 -20.36 -2.30
N PRO A 37 -2.63 -19.59 -3.01
CA PRO A 37 -2.39 -19.20 -4.39
C PRO A 37 -1.14 -18.29 -4.56
N TRP A 38 -0.71 -17.57 -3.53
CA TRP A 38 0.50 -16.73 -3.53
C TRP A 38 1.23 -16.65 -2.18
N TRP A 39 0.78 -17.41 -1.17
CA TRP A 39 1.42 -17.52 0.14
C TRP A 39 1.85 -18.98 0.38
N PRO A 40 2.83 -19.27 1.26
CA PRO A 40 3.45 -18.35 2.21
C PRO A 40 4.36 -17.30 1.56
N SER A 41 4.55 -16.19 2.26
CA SER A 41 5.45 -15.14 1.82
C SER A 41 6.91 -15.65 1.76
N PRO A 42 7.80 -14.99 0.99
CA PRO A 42 9.22 -15.33 0.96
C PRO A 42 9.94 -15.22 2.31
N HIS A 43 9.31 -14.58 3.30
CA HIS A 43 9.84 -14.41 4.66
C HIS A 43 9.31 -15.46 5.65
N GLY A 44 8.42 -16.35 5.20
CA GLY A 44 7.94 -17.51 5.95
C GLY A 44 6.47 -17.45 6.36
N VAL A 45 5.92 -18.60 6.75
CA VAL A 45 4.49 -18.81 7.10
C VAL A 45 3.97 -18.00 8.29
N GLN A 46 4.87 -17.46 9.13
CA GLN A 46 4.53 -16.63 10.29
C GLN A 46 4.86 -15.14 10.07
N ASP A 47 5.31 -14.76 8.88
CA ASP A 47 5.66 -13.37 8.60
C ASP A 47 4.43 -12.46 8.66
N GLN A 48 4.61 -11.35 9.37
CA GLN A 48 3.65 -10.27 9.54
C GLN A 48 4.27 -8.90 9.22
N ALA A 49 5.59 -8.85 8.96
CA ALA A 49 6.31 -7.62 8.70
C ALA A 49 6.30 -7.22 7.21
N GLY A 50 6.01 -8.18 6.32
CA GLY A 50 5.94 -7.97 4.88
C GLY A 50 7.23 -7.37 4.32
N ALA A 51 7.08 -6.40 3.42
CA ALA A 51 8.18 -5.77 2.71
C ALA A 51 9.13 -4.97 3.61
N SER A 52 8.75 -4.66 4.86
CA SER A 52 9.70 -4.10 5.84
C SER A 52 10.85 -5.07 6.16
N ASN A 53 10.71 -6.36 5.85
CA ASN A 53 11.81 -7.34 5.91
C ASN A 53 12.92 -7.08 4.88
N TYR A 54 12.65 -6.36 3.79
CA TYR A 54 13.66 -6.00 2.80
C TYR A 54 14.59 -4.87 3.27
N VAL A 55 14.23 -4.15 4.34
CA VAL A 55 15.10 -3.18 5.02
C VAL A 55 16.07 -3.95 5.94
N THR A 56 17.12 -4.51 5.35
CA THR A 56 18.13 -5.29 6.06
C THR A 56 19.14 -4.37 6.78
N PRO A 57 19.91 -4.89 7.77
CA PRO A 57 21.00 -4.13 8.37
C PRO A 57 22.00 -3.56 7.34
N GLN A 58 22.30 -4.32 6.29
CA GLN A 58 23.17 -3.86 5.21
C GLN A 58 22.54 -2.72 4.42
N LYS A 59 21.23 -2.78 4.15
CA LYS A 59 20.50 -1.71 3.48
C LYS A 59 20.48 -0.43 4.31
N ILE A 60 20.25 -0.54 5.62
CA ILE A 60 20.31 0.59 6.56
C ILE A 60 21.69 1.24 6.52
N LEU A 61 22.76 0.45 6.64
CA LEU A 61 24.14 0.96 6.61
C LEU A 61 24.48 1.66 5.29
N ALA A 62 24.02 1.11 4.16
CA ALA A 62 24.18 1.75 2.85
C ALA A 62 23.42 3.08 2.75
N ALA A 63 22.16 3.12 3.22
CA ALA A 63 21.36 4.33 3.21
C ALA A 63 21.95 5.44 4.11
N LEU A 64 22.57 5.07 5.23
CA LEU A 64 23.27 6.01 6.12
C LEU A 64 24.48 6.69 5.46
N GLN A 65 24.98 6.19 4.32
CA GLN A 65 26.05 6.85 3.56
C GLN A 65 25.53 7.90 2.56
N ILE A 66 24.21 8.00 2.36
CA ILE A 66 23.61 8.94 1.39
C ILE A 66 23.76 10.40 1.84
N PRO A 67 23.50 10.77 3.11
CA PRO A 67 23.58 12.16 3.53
C PRO A 67 25.00 12.74 3.41
N VAL A 68 25.09 13.90 2.76
CA VAL A 68 26.30 14.72 2.56
C VAL A 68 26.13 16.10 3.19
N THR A 69 24.93 16.69 3.14
CA THR A 69 24.71 18.07 3.62
C THR A 69 24.13 18.14 5.02
N GLY A 70 23.44 17.09 5.46
CA GLY A 70 22.65 17.07 6.69
C GLY A 70 21.34 17.84 6.58
N GLN A 71 20.95 18.28 5.37
CA GLN A 71 19.69 18.99 5.17
C GLN A 71 18.52 18.03 5.33
N THR A 72 17.52 18.45 6.11
CA THR A 72 16.34 17.65 6.42
C THR A 72 15.10 18.19 5.73
N TYR A 73 14.22 17.29 5.30
CA TYR A 73 12.90 17.62 4.76
C TYR A 73 11.83 16.88 5.56
N GLU A 74 10.82 17.63 6.02
CA GLU A 74 9.57 17.05 6.54
C GLU A 74 8.74 16.57 5.36
N LEU A 75 8.47 15.27 5.28
CA LEU A 75 7.69 14.69 4.19
C LEU A 75 6.23 14.45 4.57
N GLY A 76 5.82 14.91 5.75
CA GLY A 76 4.46 14.83 6.24
C GLY A 76 3.87 16.21 6.49
N HIS A 77 2.57 16.32 6.28
CA HIS A 77 1.82 17.52 6.62
C HIS A 77 1.60 17.63 8.12
N MET A 78 1.35 18.84 8.59
CA MET A 78 0.95 19.09 9.97
C MET A 78 -0.43 18.46 10.24
N TYR A 79 -0.57 17.80 11.40
CA TYR A 79 -1.87 17.31 11.86
C TYR A 79 -2.63 18.44 12.54
N GLU A 80 -3.76 18.81 11.98
CA GLU A 80 -4.60 19.89 12.49
C GLU A 80 -6.08 19.64 12.17
N PRO A 81 -7.02 20.31 12.88
CA PRO A 81 -8.45 20.09 12.66
C PRO A 81 -8.95 20.41 11.24
N SER A 82 -8.26 21.31 10.52
CA SER A 82 -8.61 21.74 9.15
C SER A 82 -8.03 20.87 8.05
N MET A 83 -7.15 19.92 8.37
CA MET A 83 -6.51 19.09 7.36
C MET A 83 -7.55 18.25 6.60
N PRO A 84 -7.25 17.83 5.36
CA PRO A 84 -8.11 16.93 4.62
C PRO A 84 -8.36 15.61 5.38
N LEU A 85 -9.64 15.30 5.58
CA LEU A 85 -10.12 14.12 6.30
C LEU A 85 -11.20 13.44 5.47
N TYR A 86 -10.92 12.24 4.96
CA TYR A 86 -11.84 11.55 4.07
C TYR A 86 -13.15 11.16 4.78
N GLY A 87 -14.25 11.79 4.41
CA GLY A 87 -15.56 11.56 5.01
C GLY A 87 -15.64 12.07 6.45
N PRO A 88 -16.41 11.41 7.33
CA PRO A 88 -16.69 11.93 8.67
C PRO A 88 -15.59 11.55 9.70
N ARG A 89 -14.32 11.43 9.30
CA ARG A 89 -13.25 11.02 10.22
C ARG A 89 -13.05 12.11 11.28
N PRO A 90 -13.18 11.80 12.58
CA PRO A 90 -13.00 12.82 13.60
C PRO A 90 -11.52 13.13 13.79
N TYR A 91 -11.22 14.42 13.97
CA TYR A 91 -9.99 14.90 14.58
C TYR A 91 -10.36 15.84 15.72
N PHE A 92 -10.17 15.40 16.95
CA PHE A 92 -10.43 16.20 18.14
C PHE A 92 -9.19 16.22 19.02
N LEU A 93 -8.68 17.41 19.28
CA LEU A 93 -7.60 17.67 20.21
C LEU A 93 -8.03 18.75 21.19
N GLN A 94 -7.95 18.46 22.48
CA GLN A 94 -8.25 19.41 23.54
C GLN A 94 -7.11 19.44 24.54
N VAL A 95 -6.56 20.63 24.78
CA VAL A 95 -5.67 20.91 25.90
C VAL A 95 -6.47 21.69 26.94
N ILE A 96 -6.45 21.26 28.21
CA ILE A 96 -7.11 22.01 29.29
C ILE A 96 -6.16 23.12 29.76
N PRO A 97 -6.53 24.42 29.64
CA PRO A 97 -5.68 25.50 30.12
C PRO A 97 -5.44 25.41 31.65
N PRO A 98 -4.22 25.74 32.13
CA PRO A 98 -3.95 25.73 33.56
C PRO A 98 -4.74 26.82 34.28
N LEU A 99 -5.06 26.58 35.56
CA LEU A 99 -5.65 27.62 36.41
C LEU A 99 -4.61 28.72 36.73
N PRO A 100 -5.05 29.96 36.98
CA PRO A 100 -4.15 31.03 37.42
C PRO A 100 -3.38 30.63 38.69
N PRO A 101 -2.11 31.04 38.84
CA PRO A 101 -1.31 30.69 40.00
C PRO A 101 -1.90 31.32 41.28
N THR A 102 -1.88 30.56 42.37
CA THR A 102 -2.33 31.01 43.69
C THR A 102 -1.19 31.36 44.64
N SER A 103 0.06 31.08 44.27
CA SER A 103 1.27 31.44 45.04
C SER A 103 2.51 31.58 44.13
N GLY A 104 3.62 32.07 44.68
CA GLY A 104 4.91 32.17 43.99
C GLY A 104 5.74 30.88 43.97
N GLU A 105 5.27 29.81 44.62
CA GLU A 105 5.89 28.48 44.62
C GLU A 105 5.01 27.50 43.79
N GLY A 106 5.63 26.62 42.99
CA GLY A 106 4.94 25.58 42.22
C GLY A 106 5.35 25.47 40.75
N GLY A 107 4.64 24.62 40.00
CA GLY A 107 4.82 24.43 38.55
C GLY A 107 3.50 24.12 37.86
N ILE A 108 3.45 24.28 36.54
CA ILE A 108 2.28 23.98 35.70
C ILE A 108 2.54 22.79 34.80
N SER A 109 1.53 21.97 34.55
CA SER A 109 1.56 20.86 33.59
C SER A 109 0.29 20.90 32.74
N ASN A 110 0.43 20.66 31.44
CA ASN A 110 -0.71 20.49 30.54
C ASN A 110 -0.90 19.00 30.25
N SER A 111 -2.11 18.65 29.83
CA SER A 111 -2.42 17.32 29.28
C SER A 111 -3.46 17.48 28.21
N GLU A 112 -3.34 16.65 27.19
CA GLU A 112 -4.18 16.68 26.01
C GLU A 112 -5.06 15.44 25.96
N TYR A 113 -6.33 15.64 25.60
CA TYR A 113 -7.19 14.56 25.15
C TYR A 113 -7.25 14.60 23.63
N PHE A 114 -6.98 13.44 23.01
CA PHE A 114 -7.08 13.25 21.58
C PHE A 114 -8.07 12.13 21.24
N SER A 115 -8.92 12.36 20.25
CA SER A 115 -9.78 11.34 19.65
C SER A 115 -9.78 11.49 18.13
N GLY A 116 -9.48 10.40 17.44
CA GLY A 116 -9.50 10.34 15.98
C GLY A 116 -9.14 8.97 15.42
N PHE A 117 -9.19 8.83 14.10
CA PHE A 117 -8.75 7.60 13.41
C PHE A 117 -7.25 7.53 13.29
N ILE A 118 -6.62 6.78 14.18
CA ILE A 118 -5.16 6.75 14.32
C ILE A 118 -4.42 6.35 13.04
N GLY A 119 -4.99 5.51 12.17
CA GLY A 119 -4.28 4.98 11.02
C GLY A 119 -4.58 5.62 9.66
N GLN A 120 -5.62 6.45 9.56
CA GLN A 120 -6.11 6.96 8.26
C GLN A 120 -6.46 8.44 8.35
N MET A 121 -5.50 9.25 8.81
CA MET A 121 -5.62 10.70 8.94
C MET A 121 -4.30 11.38 8.59
N GLY A 122 -4.35 12.60 8.06
CA GLY A 122 -3.15 13.36 7.70
C GLY A 122 -2.24 12.58 6.75
N THR A 123 -0.94 12.82 6.82
CA THR A 123 0.07 11.89 6.27
C THR A 123 -0.06 10.54 6.96
N GLN A 124 -0.49 9.50 6.27
CA GLN A 124 -0.90 8.25 6.92
C GLN A 124 -0.08 7.05 6.43
N PHE A 125 0.25 6.17 7.36
CA PHE A 125 0.86 4.89 7.07
C PHE A 125 -0.18 3.78 7.11
N ASP A 126 -0.34 3.07 6.00
CA ASP A 126 -1.27 1.96 5.86
C ASP A 126 -0.53 0.63 6.04
N GLY A 127 -0.83 -0.07 7.14
CA GLY A 127 -0.28 -1.37 7.46
C GLY A 127 -1.02 -2.53 6.78
N LEU A 128 -0.47 -3.74 6.90
CA LEU A 128 -0.94 -4.93 6.15
C LEU A 128 -2.32 -5.45 6.59
N ALA A 129 -2.79 -5.03 7.76
CA ALA A 129 -4.16 -5.27 8.22
C ALA A 129 -5.19 -4.26 7.67
N HIS A 130 -4.76 -3.17 7.02
CA HIS A 130 -5.65 -2.11 6.57
C HIS A 130 -6.66 -2.59 5.52
N GLN A 131 -6.22 -3.38 4.54
CA GLN A 131 -7.10 -3.96 3.53
C GLN A 131 -6.73 -5.41 3.20
N GLY A 132 -7.78 -6.23 3.05
CA GLY A 132 -7.70 -7.60 2.56
C GLY A 132 -8.39 -7.79 1.21
N GLY A 133 -8.47 -9.05 0.79
CA GLY A 133 -9.19 -9.47 -0.40
C GLY A 133 -10.03 -10.71 -0.16
N ASN A 134 -11.07 -10.87 -0.98
CA ASN A 134 -11.85 -12.10 -1.00
C ASN A 134 -11.22 -13.06 -2.00
N VAL A 135 -10.98 -14.29 -1.58
CA VAL A 135 -10.43 -15.38 -2.39
C VAL A 135 -11.40 -16.54 -2.43
N GLN A 136 -11.46 -17.21 -3.57
CA GLN A 136 -12.15 -18.50 -3.67
C GLN A 136 -11.17 -19.61 -3.27
N MET A 137 -11.53 -20.37 -2.24
CA MET A 137 -10.77 -21.48 -1.69
C MET A 137 -10.91 -22.72 -2.58
N GLY A 138 -10.07 -23.73 -2.35
CA GLY A 138 -10.07 -24.96 -3.16
C GLY A 138 -11.36 -25.78 -3.06
N ASP A 139 -12.14 -25.61 -1.98
CA ASP A 139 -13.47 -26.23 -1.81
C ASP A 139 -14.62 -25.43 -2.46
N GLY A 140 -14.29 -24.33 -3.15
CA GLY A 140 -15.25 -23.44 -3.81
C GLY A 140 -15.86 -22.37 -2.89
N SER A 141 -15.58 -22.39 -1.58
CA SER A 141 -16.01 -21.34 -0.65
C SER A 141 -15.25 -20.03 -0.88
N PHE A 142 -15.80 -18.91 -0.42
CA PHE A 142 -15.11 -17.62 -0.44
C PHE A 142 -14.67 -17.22 0.96
N GLN A 143 -13.41 -16.80 1.10
CA GLN A 143 -12.87 -16.30 2.36
C GLN A 143 -12.22 -14.93 2.17
N SER A 144 -12.36 -14.07 3.17
CA SER A 144 -11.60 -12.83 3.25
C SER A 144 -10.24 -13.12 3.91
N VAL A 145 -9.18 -12.82 3.18
CA VAL A 145 -7.79 -13.01 3.62
C VAL A 145 -7.01 -11.70 3.50
N PHE A 146 -5.96 -11.59 4.28
CA PHE A 146 -5.01 -10.50 4.32
C PHE A 146 -3.64 -11.02 3.89
N TYR A 147 -2.60 -10.18 4.01
CA TYR A 147 -1.22 -10.55 3.74
C TYR A 147 -0.87 -11.93 4.31
N ASN A 148 -0.12 -12.73 3.56
CA ASN A 148 0.38 -14.05 3.97
C ASN A 148 -0.73 -15.06 4.40
N GLY A 149 -1.95 -14.89 3.88
CA GLY A 149 -3.06 -15.81 4.12
C GLY A 149 -3.73 -15.66 5.49
N PHE A 150 -3.42 -14.61 6.26
CA PHE A 150 -4.12 -14.35 7.53
C PHE A 150 -5.61 -14.12 7.29
N SER A 151 -6.46 -14.80 8.05
CA SER A 151 -7.91 -14.72 7.92
C SER A 151 -8.50 -13.63 8.82
N VAL A 152 -9.77 -13.28 8.57
CA VAL A 152 -10.56 -12.44 9.50
C VAL A 152 -10.58 -13.03 10.91
N ASN A 153 -10.59 -14.36 11.05
CA ASN A 153 -10.56 -15.01 12.35
C ASN A 153 -9.19 -14.90 13.04
N ASP A 154 -8.09 -14.85 12.29
CA ASP A 154 -6.77 -14.58 12.87
C ASP A 154 -6.67 -13.14 13.41
N LEU A 155 -7.33 -12.18 12.74
CA LEU A 155 -7.30 -10.77 13.13
C LEU A 155 -8.25 -10.45 14.30
N PHE A 156 -9.39 -11.13 14.41
CA PHE A 156 -10.48 -10.72 15.30
C PHE A 156 -11.14 -11.85 16.09
N GLY A 157 -10.71 -13.10 15.93
CA GLY A 157 -11.43 -14.27 16.43
C GLY A 157 -11.60 -14.31 17.95
N LYS A 158 -10.67 -13.73 18.72
CA LYS A 158 -10.73 -13.76 20.19
C LYS A 158 -11.22 -12.44 20.76
N ASN A 159 -10.80 -11.31 20.20
CA ASN A 159 -11.13 -9.99 20.75
C ASN A 159 -12.31 -9.28 20.05
N ARG A 160 -12.77 -9.77 18.90
CA ARG A 160 -13.82 -9.17 18.07
C ARG A 160 -13.55 -7.69 17.74
N GLY A 161 -12.26 -7.33 17.59
CA GLY A 161 -11.79 -5.97 17.32
C GLY A 161 -11.58 -5.09 18.55
N LEU A 162 -11.93 -5.55 19.76
CA LEU A 162 -11.67 -4.80 20.98
C LEU A 162 -10.16 -4.73 21.25
N GLY A 163 -9.62 -3.51 21.21
CA GLY A 163 -8.18 -3.27 21.34
C GLY A 163 -7.38 -3.48 20.04
N GLY A 164 -8.05 -3.57 18.87
CA GLY A 164 -7.39 -3.64 17.57
C GLY A 164 -7.32 -5.05 16.97
N VAL A 165 -6.48 -5.24 15.95
CA VAL A 165 -6.20 -6.54 15.33
C VAL A 165 -5.26 -7.39 16.19
N GLU A 166 -5.44 -8.70 16.15
CA GLU A 166 -4.57 -9.67 16.86
C GLU A 166 -3.34 -10.10 16.05
N ALA A 167 -3.35 -9.84 14.74
CA ALA A 167 -2.26 -10.11 13.81
C ALA A 167 -2.18 -9.01 12.74
N LEU A 168 -1.03 -8.87 12.10
CA LEU A 168 -0.75 -7.86 11.07
C LEU A 168 -0.90 -6.39 11.52
N GLY A 169 -0.96 -6.16 12.84
CA GLY A 169 -0.92 -4.81 13.40
C GLY A 169 0.41 -4.12 13.07
N VAL A 170 0.40 -2.80 13.00
CA VAL A 170 1.60 -1.99 12.67
C VAL A 170 2.79 -2.28 13.57
N GLU A 171 2.58 -2.77 14.80
CA GLU A 171 3.66 -3.14 15.71
C GLU A 171 4.54 -4.32 15.23
N GLN A 172 4.07 -5.05 14.21
CA GLN A 172 4.81 -6.14 13.56
C GLN A 172 5.79 -5.63 12.50
N MET A 173 5.62 -4.40 12.01
CA MET A 173 6.45 -3.85 10.95
C MET A 173 7.76 -3.30 11.51
N LYS A 174 8.83 -3.42 10.71
CA LYS A 174 10.15 -2.88 11.06
C LYS A 174 10.21 -1.39 10.69
N PRO A 175 11.09 -0.60 11.36
CA PRO A 175 11.41 0.76 10.92
C PRO A 175 11.89 0.81 9.46
N PHE A 176 11.50 1.85 8.72
CA PHE A 176 12.00 2.13 7.38
C PHE A 176 13.13 3.13 7.47
N ILE A 177 14.35 2.64 7.67
CA ILE A 177 15.58 3.43 7.56
C ILE A 177 16.31 2.92 6.33
N THR A 178 16.05 3.54 5.19
CA THR A 178 16.47 3.00 3.89
C THR A 178 16.69 4.14 2.90
N ARG A 179 17.15 3.81 1.68
CA ARG A 179 17.19 4.78 0.59
C ARG A 179 15.77 5.10 0.15
N GLY A 180 15.42 6.38 0.18
CA GLY A 180 14.24 6.93 -0.46
C GLY A 180 14.56 7.35 -1.89
N ILE A 181 13.65 7.04 -2.81
CA ILE A 181 13.68 7.50 -4.20
C ILE A 181 12.42 8.33 -4.44
N LEU A 182 12.59 9.58 -4.85
CA LEU A 182 11.49 10.41 -5.35
C LEU A 182 11.42 10.27 -6.87
N ILE A 183 10.25 9.92 -7.39
CA ILE A 183 9.93 9.95 -8.83
C ILE A 183 9.02 11.17 -9.07
N ASP A 184 9.60 12.23 -9.61
CA ASP A 184 8.97 13.53 -9.82
C ASP A 184 8.21 13.59 -11.14
N ILE A 185 6.98 13.08 -11.13
CA ILE A 185 6.11 13.03 -12.30
C ILE A 185 5.66 14.43 -12.70
N ALA A 186 5.30 15.28 -11.73
CA ALA A 186 4.88 16.65 -11.99
C ALA A 186 6.00 17.47 -12.65
N GLY A 187 7.22 17.42 -12.11
CA GLY A 187 8.36 18.11 -12.72
C GLY A 187 8.77 17.52 -14.07
N TYR A 188 8.65 16.19 -14.28
CA TYR A 188 8.82 15.60 -15.61
C TYR A 188 7.81 16.13 -16.63
N LYS A 189 6.55 16.31 -16.22
CA LYS A 189 5.48 16.85 -17.06
C LYS A 189 5.54 18.37 -17.21
N GLY A 190 6.41 19.05 -16.46
CA GLY A 190 6.53 20.50 -16.48
C GLY A 190 5.29 21.21 -15.94
N VAL A 191 4.58 20.60 -14.98
CA VAL A 191 3.37 21.15 -14.36
C VAL A 191 3.56 21.27 -12.85
N GLU A 192 2.84 22.19 -12.24
CA GLU A 192 2.82 22.34 -10.79
C GLU A 192 2.07 21.18 -10.10
N ALA A 193 0.98 20.72 -10.70
CA ALA A 193 0.21 19.56 -10.25
C ALA A 193 -0.40 18.84 -11.47
N LEU A 194 -0.43 17.51 -11.41
CA LEU A 194 -1.16 16.71 -12.39
C LEU A 194 -2.67 16.96 -12.27
N PRO A 195 -3.44 16.85 -13.37
CA PRO A 195 -4.89 16.89 -13.31
C PRO A 195 -5.48 15.82 -12.38
N ALA A 196 -6.66 16.10 -11.83
CA ALA A 196 -7.45 15.08 -11.14
C ALA A 196 -7.65 13.85 -12.04
N ALA A 197 -7.66 12.66 -11.43
CA ALA A 197 -7.81 11.38 -12.12
C ALA A 197 -6.75 11.07 -13.21
N TYR A 198 -5.63 11.79 -13.26
CA TYR A 198 -4.55 11.47 -14.19
C TYR A 198 -3.89 10.13 -13.80
N GLU A 199 -3.99 9.13 -14.70
CA GLU A 199 -3.28 7.87 -14.56
C GLU A 199 -1.81 8.05 -14.98
N VAL A 200 -0.90 7.90 -14.03
CA VAL A 200 0.54 7.89 -14.29
C VAL A 200 0.90 6.58 -14.98
N THR A 201 1.39 6.70 -16.20
CA THR A 201 1.75 5.54 -17.03
C THR A 201 3.18 5.08 -16.78
N LEU A 202 3.50 3.85 -17.21
CA LEU A 202 4.88 3.35 -17.15
C LEU A 202 5.85 4.20 -17.99
N GLU A 203 5.37 4.83 -19.07
CA GLU A 203 6.15 5.79 -19.85
C GLU A 203 6.46 7.04 -19.04
N ASP A 204 5.49 7.56 -18.28
CA ASP A 204 5.69 8.72 -17.40
C ASP A 204 6.74 8.43 -16.33
N MET A 205 6.64 7.27 -15.66
CA MET A 205 7.62 6.85 -14.66
C MET A 205 9.03 6.72 -15.26
N ARG A 206 9.16 6.10 -16.44
CA ARG A 206 10.45 5.93 -17.12
C ARG A 206 11.04 7.27 -17.56
N GLY A 207 10.20 8.17 -18.09
CA GLY A 207 10.61 9.51 -18.49
C GLY A 207 11.07 10.36 -17.31
N ALA A 208 10.35 10.30 -16.19
CA ALA A 208 10.74 10.99 -14.96
C ALA A 208 12.07 10.46 -14.41
N LEU A 209 12.22 9.14 -14.27
CA LEU A 209 13.48 8.53 -13.87
C LEU A 209 14.63 8.94 -14.79
N ALA A 210 14.43 8.90 -16.12
CA ALA A 210 15.46 9.28 -17.08
C ALA A 210 15.86 10.77 -16.95
N ARG A 211 14.88 11.67 -16.76
CA ARG A 211 15.15 13.10 -16.47
C ARG A 211 15.98 13.26 -15.20
N GLN A 212 15.76 12.41 -14.21
CA GLN A 212 16.47 12.40 -12.93
C GLN A 212 17.80 11.64 -12.98
N GLY A 213 18.23 11.15 -14.15
CA GLY A 213 19.48 10.39 -14.30
C GLY A 213 19.43 8.95 -13.80
N MET A 214 18.23 8.41 -13.55
CA MET A 214 17.98 7.03 -13.12
C MET A 214 17.18 6.25 -14.19
N ASN A 215 17.05 4.95 -13.98
CA ASN A 215 16.12 4.09 -14.71
C ASN A 215 15.47 3.10 -13.73
N SER A 216 14.45 2.34 -14.17
CA SER A 216 13.74 1.40 -13.30
C SER A 216 14.66 0.32 -12.70
N ASN A 217 15.84 0.07 -13.30
CA ASN A 217 16.82 -0.86 -12.75
C ASN A 217 17.66 -0.31 -11.59
N ASP A 218 17.57 0.98 -11.30
CA ASP A 218 18.30 1.57 -10.18
C ASP A 218 17.50 1.48 -8.86
N ILE A 219 16.20 1.15 -8.92
CA ILE A 219 15.35 0.90 -7.75
C ILE A 219 15.71 -0.45 -7.15
N GLU A 220 16.43 -0.49 -6.05
CA GLU A 220 16.90 -1.71 -5.42
C GLU A 220 15.89 -2.31 -4.43
N GLN A 221 16.05 -3.59 -4.14
CA GLN A 221 15.33 -4.24 -3.06
C GLN A 221 15.49 -3.45 -1.75
N GLY A 222 14.37 -3.23 -1.07
CA GLY A 222 14.31 -2.51 0.20
C GLY A 222 14.29 -0.98 0.08
N ASP A 223 14.35 -0.40 -1.12
CA ASP A 223 14.13 1.04 -1.29
C ASP A 223 12.69 1.44 -0.89
N ALA A 224 12.52 2.69 -0.46
CA ALA A 224 11.22 3.33 -0.35
C ALA A 224 11.02 4.22 -1.59
N VAL A 225 9.89 4.09 -2.28
CA VAL A 225 9.64 4.81 -3.55
C VAL A 225 8.45 5.75 -3.39
N PHE A 226 8.66 7.03 -3.69
CA PHE A 226 7.66 8.08 -3.54
C PHE A 226 7.38 8.75 -4.88
N PHE A 227 6.11 9.04 -5.16
CA PHE A 227 5.72 9.74 -6.38
C PHE A 227 5.25 11.15 -6.06
N ASN A 228 5.88 12.15 -6.67
CA ASN A 228 5.39 13.52 -6.63
C ASN A 228 4.48 13.78 -7.83
N TYR A 229 3.18 13.94 -7.55
CA TYR A 229 2.18 14.37 -8.52
C TYR A 229 1.94 15.89 -8.46
N GLY A 230 2.55 16.59 -7.49
CA GLY A 230 2.26 17.98 -7.19
C GLY A 230 0.89 18.19 -6.54
N TRP A 231 0.21 17.11 -6.17
CA TRP A 231 -1.15 17.14 -5.63
C TRP A 231 -1.22 17.80 -4.24
N SER A 232 -0.11 17.74 -3.49
CA SER A 232 0.08 18.41 -2.19
C SER A 232 -0.22 19.91 -2.19
N ILE A 233 -0.19 20.59 -3.34
CA ILE A 233 -0.60 22.00 -3.42
C ILE A 233 -2.06 22.24 -2.99
N ASN A 234 -2.91 21.22 -3.09
CA ASN A 234 -4.32 21.32 -2.73
C ASN A 234 -4.58 21.00 -1.24
N TRP A 235 -3.55 20.77 -0.41
CA TRP A 235 -3.73 20.35 0.99
C TRP A 235 -4.65 21.27 1.81
N ASP A 236 -4.51 22.59 1.61
CA ASP A 236 -5.33 23.59 2.32
C ASP A 236 -6.74 23.77 1.70
N ASN A 237 -7.09 22.97 0.69
CA ASN A 237 -8.44 22.83 0.14
C ASN A 237 -8.93 21.38 0.31
N PRO A 238 -9.47 21.02 1.51
CA PRO A 238 -9.95 19.68 1.80
C PRO A 238 -10.95 19.13 0.76
N SER A 239 -11.85 19.99 0.25
CA SER A 239 -12.87 19.59 -0.70
C SER A 239 -12.26 19.12 -2.03
N LYS A 240 -11.20 19.78 -2.48
CA LYS A 240 -10.47 19.38 -3.68
C LYS A 240 -9.49 18.23 -3.42
N TYR A 241 -8.91 18.17 -2.22
CA TYR A 241 -7.86 17.20 -1.90
C TYR A 241 -8.41 15.78 -1.76
N ASN A 242 -9.28 15.53 -0.77
CA ASN A 242 -9.93 14.21 -0.54
C ASN A 242 -10.97 14.17 0.61
N ASP A 243 -11.65 15.26 1.00
CA ASP A 243 -12.53 15.23 2.19
C ASP A 243 -13.86 14.44 2.00
N SER A 244 -14.16 14.05 0.77
CA SER A 244 -15.46 13.47 0.40
C SER A 244 -15.33 12.27 -0.55
N TYR A 245 -16.46 11.69 -0.94
CA TYR A 245 -16.52 10.80 -2.09
C TYR A 245 -16.29 11.58 -3.39
N ILE A 246 -15.67 10.92 -4.38
CA ILE A 246 -15.49 11.48 -5.72
C ILE A 246 -16.84 11.91 -6.30
N GLY A 247 -16.89 13.12 -6.85
CA GLY A 247 -18.09 13.78 -7.37
C GLY A 247 -18.89 14.58 -6.32
N VAL A 248 -18.43 14.65 -5.06
CA VAL A 248 -19.00 15.49 -4.02
C VAL A 248 -18.09 16.70 -3.74
N GLY A 249 -18.65 17.90 -3.76
CA GLY A 249 -17.85 19.12 -3.57
C GLY A 249 -16.90 19.35 -4.76
N GLU A 250 -15.65 19.70 -4.47
CA GLU A 250 -14.58 19.86 -5.47
C GLU A 250 -13.77 18.56 -5.71
N ASN A 251 -14.18 17.43 -5.12
CA ASN A 251 -13.42 16.18 -5.22
C ASN A 251 -13.67 15.50 -6.56
N GLU A 252 -12.76 15.71 -7.51
CA GLU A 252 -12.78 15.09 -8.84
C GLU A 252 -11.96 13.78 -8.92
N GLY A 253 -11.42 13.33 -7.78
CA GLY A 253 -10.45 12.24 -7.69
C GLY A 253 -9.00 12.74 -7.64
N SER A 254 -8.05 11.81 -7.65
CA SER A 254 -6.63 12.10 -7.46
C SER A 254 -5.79 11.47 -8.57
N PRO A 255 -4.70 12.13 -9.00
CA PRO A 255 -3.71 11.49 -9.84
C PRO A 255 -3.03 10.35 -9.07
N GLY A 256 -2.50 9.38 -9.81
CA GLY A 256 -1.75 8.29 -9.18
C GLY A 256 -1.28 7.21 -10.13
N ILE A 257 -0.53 6.26 -9.58
CA ILE A 257 -0.09 5.07 -10.33
C ILE A 257 -1.23 4.05 -10.50
N TYR A 258 -1.04 3.11 -11.41
CA TYR A 258 -1.92 1.94 -11.56
C TYR A 258 -1.10 0.66 -11.76
N ALA A 259 -1.75 -0.42 -12.22
CA ALA A 259 -1.25 -1.79 -12.15
C ALA A 259 0.12 -2.01 -12.80
N ASP A 260 0.44 -1.34 -13.91
CA ASP A 260 1.70 -1.58 -14.64
C ASP A 260 2.93 -1.11 -13.86
N ILE A 261 2.85 0.07 -13.23
CA ILE A 261 3.93 0.57 -12.36
C ILE A 261 4.04 -0.31 -11.11
N VAL A 262 2.90 -0.68 -10.51
CA VAL A 262 2.88 -1.50 -9.29
C VAL A 262 3.58 -2.85 -9.52
N ARG A 263 3.40 -3.49 -10.68
CA ARG A 263 4.12 -4.72 -11.03
C ARG A 263 5.63 -4.53 -11.05
N VAL A 264 6.12 -3.40 -11.56
CA VAL A 264 7.55 -3.08 -11.52
C VAL A 264 8.00 -2.94 -10.07
N LEU A 265 7.31 -2.17 -9.25
CA LEU A 265 7.66 -1.96 -7.84
C LEU A 265 7.71 -3.29 -7.04
N ILE A 266 6.75 -4.18 -7.28
CA ILE A 266 6.72 -5.54 -6.73
C ILE A 266 7.95 -6.34 -7.17
N GLU A 267 8.26 -6.37 -8.47
CA GLU A 267 9.44 -7.07 -9.00
C GLU A 267 10.74 -6.54 -8.38
N ARG A 268 10.81 -5.23 -8.14
CA ARG A 268 11.94 -4.57 -7.47
C ARG A 268 12.01 -4.86 -5.97
N LYS A 269 10.97 -5.44 -5.37
CA LYS A 269 10.89 -5.76 -3.93
C LYS A 269 11.17 -4.53 -3.06
N ILE A 270 10.51 -3.42 -3.39
CA ILE A 270 10.56 -2.20 -2.58
C ILE A 270 10.00 -2.47 -1.18
N SER A 271 10.41 -1.67 -0.20
CA SER A 271 9.95 -1.78 1.18
C SER A 271 8.67 -1.00 1.48
N LEU A 272 8.44 0.11 0.78
CA LEU A 272 7.38 1.07 1.01
C LEU A 272 7.11 1.85 -0.28
N VAL A 273 5.85 2.13 -0.58
CA VAL A 273 5.48 3.08 -1.63
C VAL A 273 4.66 4.23 -1.04
N GLY A 274 4.83 5.44 -1.56
CA GLY A 274 4.00 6.56 -1.15
C GLY A 274 3.84 7.62 -2.22
N ALA A 275 2.99 8.61 -1.94
CA ALA A 275 2.77 9.74 -2.83
C ALA A 275 2.18 10.94 -2.08
N ASP A 276 2.16 12.09 -2.76
CA ASP A 276 1.55 13.33 -2.26
C ASP A 276 0.03 13.43 -2.52
N SER A 277 -0.63 12.30 -2.78
CA SER A 277 -2.09 12.18 -2.94
C SER A 277 -2.71 11.21 -1.93
N CYS A 278 -4.06 11.22 -1.85
CA CYS A 278 -4.86 10.44 -0.90
C CYS A 278 -4.65 8.95 -0.91
N CYS A 279 -4.12 8.42 -2.02
CA CYS A 279 -4.39 7.04 -2.34
C CYS A 279 -3.20 6.35 -2.99
N VAL A 280 -2.14 7.08 -3.37
CA VAL A 280 -1.02 6.66 -4.24
C VAL A 280 -1.47 6.21 -5.64
N GLU A 281 -2.52 5.38 -5.72
CA GLU A 281 -3.21 5.00 -6.93
C GLU A 281 -4.09 6.13 -7.48
N VAL A 282 -4.28 6.10 -8.81
CA VAL A 282 -5.22 6.99 -9.48
C VAL A 282 -6.65 6.72 -9.02
N ARG A 283 -7.41 7.79 -8.81
CA ARG A 283 -8.83 7.77 -8.44
C ARG A 283 -9.64 8.66 -9.38
N PRO A 284 -10.79 8.21 -9.92
CA PRO A 284 -11.33 6.86 -9.81
C PRO A 284 -10.45 5.84 -10.53
N ARG A 285 -10.60 4.58 -10.14
CA ARG A 285 -9.84 3.47 -10.72
C ARG A 285 -10.19 3.28 -12.21
N PRO A 286 -9.20 3.16 -13.11
CA PRO A 286 -9.43 3.05 -14.55
C PRO A 286 -9.82 1.64 -15.01
N GLY A 287 -9.65 0.60 -14.19
CA GLY A 287 -9.98 -0.79 -14.56
C GLY A 287 -10.31 -1.71 -13.38
N VAL A 288 -10.07 -3.01 -13.54
CA VAL A 288 -10.46 -4.03 -12.56
C VAL A 288 -9.43 -4.28 -11.45
N GLU A 289 -8.16 -3.95 -11.69
CA GLU A 289 -7.06 -4.18 -10.76
C GLU A 289 -7.16 -3.23 -9.57
N ASN A 290 -6.77 -3.68 -8.39
CA ASN A 290 -6.81 -2.88 -7.17
C ASN A 290 -5.38 -2.72 -6.65
N VAL A 291 -4.83 -1.50 -6.68
CA VAL A 291 -3.43 -1.23 -6.32
C VAL A 291 -3.16 -1.57 -4.86
N HIS A 292 -4.01 -1.12 -3.92
CA HIS A 292 -3.88 -1.48 -2.50
C HIS A 292 -3.85 -3.00 -2.31
N ARG A 293 -4.69 -3.77 -3.02
CA ARG A 293 -4.66 -5.25 -2.95
C ARG A 293 -3.42 -5.85 -3.59
N MET A 294 -2.95 -5.32 -4.73
CA MET A 294 -1.70 -5.80 -5.34
C MET A 294 -0.52 -5.64 -4.37
N LEU A 295 -0.44 -4.49 -3.69
CA LEU A 295 0.63 -4.17 -2.75
C LEU A 295 0.50 -4.95 -1.42
N PHE A 296 -0.63 -4.82 -0.71
CA PHE A 296 -0.79 -5.41 0.62
C PHE A 296 -0.98 -6.92 0.59
N LEU A 297 -1.97 -7.40 -0.18
CA LEU A 297 -2.48 -8.77 -0.05
C LEU A 297 -1.46 -9.81 -0.52
N ARG A 298 -0.73 -9.50 -1.59
CA ARG A 298 0.21 -10.41 -2.23
C ARG A 298 1.63 -10.22 -1.70
N ASP A 299 2.15 -9.01 -1.89
CA ASP A 299 3.58 -8.75 -1.71
C ASP A 299 3.92 -8.09 -0.36
N GLY A 300 2.89 -7.72 0.43
CA GLY A 300 3.07 -7.16 1.77
C GLY A 300 3.76 -5.80 1.77
N ILE A 301 3.56 -5.00 0.73
CA ILE A 301 4.17 -3.67 0.58
C ILE A 301 3.21 -2.64 1.22
N PRO A 302 3.57 -2.00 2.35
CA PRO A 302 2.76 -0.94 2.96
C PRO A 302 2.75 0.33 2.11
N MET A 303 1.88 1.26 2.47
CA MET A 303 1.70 2.52 1.77
C MET A 303 1.85 3.73 2.70
N LEU A 304 2.31 4.84 2.13
CA LEU A 304 2.34 6.15 2.77
C LEU A 304 1.59 7.16 1.92
N GLU A 305 0.43 7.58 2.38
CA GLU A 305 -0.46 8.49 1.66
C GLU A 305 -0.32 9.92 2.20
N ASN A 306 -0.76 10.91 1.41
CA ASN A 306 -0.80 12.32 1.80
C ASN A 306 0.56 12.88 2.20
N MET A 307 1.61 12.62 1.41
CA MET A 307 2.93 13.17 1.68
C MET A 307 3.06 14.64 1.28
N GLU A 308 4.02 15.34 1.87
CA GLU A 308 4.51 16.63 1.41
C GLU A 308 5.85 16.43 0.69
N LEU A 309 5.86 16.59 -0.64
CA LEU A 309 7.03 16.26 -1.48
C LEU A 309 7.59 17.46 -2.24
N ARG A 310 6.96 18.64 -2.15
CA ARG A 310 7.34 19.83 -2.95
C ARG A 310 8.74 20.31 -2.61
N GLY A 311 9.14 20.25 -1.34
CA GLY A 311 10.48 20.64 -0.90
C GLY A 311 11.59 19.81 -1.54
N LEU A 312 11.43 18.47 -1.57
CA LEU A 312 12.39 17.58 -2.24
C LEU A 312 12.40 17.81 -3.75
N ALA A 313 11.23 17.94 -4.38
CA ALA A 313 11.12 18.15 -5.82
C ALA A 313 11.75 19.48 -6.25
N ALA A 314 11.52 20.56 -5.51
CA ALA A 314 12.07 21.89 -5.79
C ALA A 314 13.61 21.92 -5.70
N ASP A 315 14.18 21.17 -4.75
CA ASP A 315 15.64 21.07 -4.56
C ASP A 315 16.28 19.94 -5.40
N GLU A 316 15.50 19.31 -6.29
CA GLU A 316 15.90 18.19 -7.14
C GLU A 316 16.57 17.04 -6.36
N VAL A 317 16.02 16.74 -5.17
CA VAL A 317 16.49 15.66 -4.29
C VAL A 317 15.76 14.36 -4.61
N TYR A 318 16.34 13.59 -5.53
CA TYR A 318 15.71 12.35 -6.02
C TYR A 318 16.14 11.08 -5.28
N GLU A 319 17.28 11.12 -4.60
CA GLU A 319 17.78 10.04 -3.73
C GLU A 319 18.17 10.63 -2.37
N PHE A 320 17.74 9.98 -1.29
CA PHE A 320 17.96 10.47 0.07
C PHE A 320 17.93 9.33 1.08
N LEU A 321 18.44 9.59 2.30
CA LEU A 321 18.14 8.73 3.44
C LEU A 321 16.69 8.99 3.86
N PHE A 322 15.84 7.98 3.75
CA PHE A 322 14.48 8.01 4.26
C PHE A 322 14.42 7.41 5.66
N ILE A 323 13.77 8.13 6.58
CA ILE A 323 13.45 7.68 7.92
C ILE A 323 11.93 7.73 8.08
N GLY A 324 11.28 6.58 7.92
CA GLY A 324 9.86 6.37 8.17
C GLY A 324 9.66 5.45 9.37
N LEU A 325 9.09 5.98 10.44
CA LEU A 325 8.84 5.26 11.68
C LEU A 325 7.33 5.24 11.93
N PRO A 326 6.60 4.20 11.47
CA PRO A 326 5.20 4.06 11.83
C PRO A 326 5.09 3.92 13.35
N GLU A 327 4.16 4.66 13.95
CA GLU A 327 3.99 4.64 15.40
C GLU A 327 3.59 3.25 15.87
N ARG A 328 4.21 2.77 16.95
CA ARG A 328 4.17 1.36 17.34
C ARG A 328 2.94 1.06 18.22
N ILE A 329 1.75 1.26 17.65
CA ILE A 329 0.47 1.05 18.32
C ILE A 329 0.02 -0.39 18.13
N LYS A 330 -0.03 -1.15 19.22
CA LYS A 330 -0.47 -2.55 19.19
C LYS A 330 -1.89 -2.66 18.62
N GLY A 331 -2.06 -3.49 17.60
CA GLY A 331 -3.35 -3.81 16.99
C GLY A 331 -3.91 -2.70 16.09
N ALA A 332 -3.17 -1.63 15.80
CA ALA A 332 -3.61 -0.65 14.81
C ALA A 332 -3.36 -1.17 13.39
N THR A 333 -4.28 -0.88 12.47
CA THR A 333 -4.17 -1.28 11.06
C THR A 333 -3.34 -0.32 10.21
N GLY A 334 -3.03 0.84 10.77
CA GLY A 334 -2.18 1.89 10.22
C GLY A 334 -1.74 2.81 11.36
N SER A 335 -0.97 3.85 11.05
CA SER A 335 -0.55 4.83 12.05
C SER A 335 -0.37 6.23 11.44
N PRO A 336 -0.33 7.28 12.28
CA PRO A 336 0.31 8.53 11.87
C PRO A 336 1.79 8.23 11.66
N MET A 337 2.47 9.03 10.85
CA MET A 337 3.90 8.94 10.69
C MET A 337 4.47 10.32 10.42
N ARG A 338 5.64 10.61 11.00
CA ARG A 338 6.47 11.77 10.65
C ARG A 338 7.63 11.29 9.77
N PRO A 339 7.44 11.16 8.45
CA PRO A 339 8.49 10.77 7.52
C PRO A 339 9.50 11.90 7.31
N ILE A 340 10.79 11.57 7.36
CA ILE A 340 11.89 12.52 7.17
C ILE A 340 12.80 12.05 6.03
N ALA A 341 13.21 12.97 5.16
CA ALA A 341 14.35 12.79 4.28
C ALA A 341 15.57 13.54 4.81
N ILE A 342 16.75 12.95 4.64
CA ILE A 342 18.05 13.59 4.92
C ILE A 342 18.93 13.48 3.68
N ARG A 343 19.47 14.62 3.25
CA ARG A 343 20.43 14.75 2.15
C ARG A 343 21.84 15.05 2.64
#